data_AF-A0A7G2CSF2-F1
#
_entry.id   AF-A0A7G2CSF2-F1
#
_cell.length_a   1.000
_cell.length_b   1.000
_cell.length_c   1.000
_cell.angle_alpha   90.00
_cell.angle_beta   90.00
_cell.angle_gamma   90.00
#
_symmetry.space_group_name_H-M   'P 1'
#
loop_
_entity.id
_entity.type
_entity.pdbx_description
1 polymer ?
#
loop_
_entity_poly.entity_id
_entity_poly.type
_entity_poly.pdbx_seq_one_letter_code
_entity_poly.pdbx_strand_id
1 'polypeptide(L)'
;MDGVGTDRGERVLLIGATNRPDELDEAARRRMEKRLYIPLPDFNGRRFLIHRLLQLLEASTGEASGEEVAQTQRRVHHLTEEELDQLAAKTEGYSGADLKLLCKDAAMGPLRELGKGSLSVVKASDLRPIVMKDFLKALRRLKPSVGQSEVIRYEDWNKQFGSFSALDGEDEDEEEDEKE
;
A
#
# COMPACT_ATOMS: atom_id res chain seq x y z
N MET A 1 -32.42 3.54 -0.03
CA MET A 1 -31.89 4.87 -0.40
C MET A 1 -32.90 5.39 -1.40
N ASP A 2 -34.11 5.70 -0.94
CA ASP A 2 -35.27 5.79 -1.85
C ASP A 2 -35.54 7.24 -2.27
N GLY A 3 -34.48 8.05 -2.31
CA GLY A 3 -34.57 9.49 -2.53
C GLY A 3 -33.32 10.13 -3.12
N VAL A 4 -32.43 9.35 -3.74
CA VAL A 4 -31.35 9.90 -4.58
C VAL A 4 -31.88 9.94 -6.01
N GLY A 5 -32.18 11.14 -6.50
CA GLY A 5 -32.59 11.41 -7.88
C GLY A 5 -34.11 11.48 -8.06
N THR A 6 -34.66 12.69 -8.06
CA THR A 6 -36.03 12.94 -8.56
C THR A 6 -36.10 12.91 -10.10
N ASP A 7 -34.96 12.75 -10.79
CA ASP A 7 -34.87 12.63 -12.24
C ASP A 7 -34.46 11.23 -12.69
N ARG A 8 -35.24 10.65 -13.62
CA ARG A 8 -35.12 9.26 -14.11
C ARG A 8 -33.85 8.97 -14.94
N GLY A 9 -33.00 9.98 -15.18
CA GLY A 9 -31.79 9.87 -16.01
C GLY A 9 -30.48 9.81 -15.23
N GLU A 10 -30.47 10.07 -13.92
CA GLU A 10 -29.24 10.12 -13.14
C GLU A 10 -28.84 8.71 -12.65
N ARG A 11 -27.64 8.28 -13.04
CA ARG A 11 -27.02 7.05 -12.51
C ARG A 11 -26.02 7.45 -11.42
N VAL A 12 -26.36 7.16 -10.17
CA VAL A 12 -25.50 7.43 -9.02
C VAL A 12 -24.97 6.12 -8.45
N LEU A 13 -23.65 6.05 -8.22
CA LEU A 13 -22.98 4.95 -7.51
C LEU A 13 -22.55 5.43 -6.13
N LEU A 14 -23.01 4.77 -5.06
CA LEU A 14 -22.53 5.01 -3.71
C LEU A 14 -21.43 4.01 -3.36
N ILE A 15 -20.26 4.52 -2.98
CA ILE A 15 -19.15 3.73 -2.44
C ILE A 15 -18.96 4.11 -0.97
N GLY A 16 -19.11 3.12 -0.08
CA GLY A 16 -18.81 3.25 1.34
C GLY A 16 -17.53 2.49 1.70
N ALA A 17 -16.72 3.04 2.61
CA ALA A 17 -15.55 2.38 3.17
C ALA A 17 -15.62 2.43 4.71
N THR A 18 -15.37 1.32 5.39
CA THR A 18 -15.38 1.23 6.85
C THR A 18 -14.38 0.21 7.36
N ASN A 19 -13.77 0.48 8.52
CA ASN A 19 -12.95 -0.47 9.28
C ASN A 19 -13.77 -1.17 10.38
N ARG A 20 -15.08 -0.88 10.49
CA ARG A 20 -15.97 -1.47 11.50
C ARG A 20 -17.25 -1.99 10.83
N PRO A 21 -17.16 -3.05 10.01
CA PRO A 21 -18.28 -3.52 9.22
C PRO A 21 -19.39 -4.16 10.08
N ASP A 22 -19.07 -4.61 11.29
CA ASP A 22 -20.01 -5.12 12.30
C ASP A 22 -20.89 -4.05 12.95
N GLU A 23 -20.48 -2.77 12.91
CA GLU A 23 -21.30 -1.66 13.40
C GLU A 23 -22.40 -1.24 12.41
N LEU A 24 -22.36 -1.74 11.17
CA LEU A 24 -23.42 -1.48 10.19
C LEU A 24 -24.68 -2.24 10.58
N ASP A 25 -25.80 -1.52 10.69
CA ASP A 25 -27.10 -2.13 10.97
C ASP A 25 -27.65 -2.92 9.76
N GLU A 26 -28.73 -3.66 9.98
CA GLU A 26 -29.33 -4.46 8.91
C GLU A 26 -29.85 -3.60 7.75
N ALA A 27 -30.40 -2.42 8.04
CA ALA A 27 -30.96 -1.54 7.02
C ALA A 27 -29.88 -0.95 6.11
N ALA A 28 -28.71 -0.60 6.65
CA ALA A 28 -27.55 -0.19 5.88
C ALA A 28 -26.98 -1.35 5.07
N ARG A 29 -26.82 -2.54 5.68
CA ARG A 29 -26.34 -3.74 4.98
C ARG A 29 -27.22 -4.09 3.77
N ARG A 30 -28.55 -3.98 3.89
CA ARG A 30 -29.48 -4.21 2.76
C ARG A 30 -29.33 -3.19 1.63
N ARG A 31 -28.91 -1.95 1.92
CA ARG A 31 -28.73 -0.89 0.91
C ARG A 31 -27.36 -0.93 0.24
N MET A 32 -26.36 -1.48 0.93
CA MET A 32 -25.03 -1.75 0.37
C MET A 32 -25.00 -3.19 -0.14
N GLU A 33 -25.63 -3.44 -1.28
CA GLU A 33 -25.86 -4.77 -1.84
C GLU A 33 -24.54 -5.52 -2.15
N LYS A 34 -23.53 -4.79 -2.61
CA LYS A 34 -22.18 -5.30 -2.88
C LYS A 34 -21.22 -4.89 -1.77
N ARG A 35 -20.53 -5.86 -1.18
CA ARG A 35 -19.59 -5.70 -0.06
C ARG A 35 -18.30 -6.44 -0.39
N LEU A 36 -17.22 -5.70 -0.53
CA LEU A 36 -15.91 -6.23 -0.90
C LEU A 36 -14.97 -6.12 0.30
N TYR A 37 -14.40 -7.24 0.72
CA TYR A 37 -13.30 -7.23 1.67
C TYR A 37 -11.99 -6.88 0.95
N ILE A 38 -11.27 -5.89 1.48
CA ILE A 38 -9.95 -5.50 1.00
C ILE A 38 -8.91 -6.04 1.99
N PRO A 39 -8.21 -7.14 1.66
CA PRO A 39 -7.26 -7.76 2.58
C PRO A 39 -5.97 -6.95 2.70
N LEU A 40 -5.13 -7.34 3.66
CA LEU A 40 -3.74 -6.90 3.71
C LEU A 40 -2.98 -7.38 2.46
N PRO A 41 -1.96 -6.63 2.00
CA PRO A 41 -1.18 -7.04 0.83
C PRO A 41 -0.42 -8.34 1.10
N ASP A 42 -0.49 -9.24 0.12
CA ASP A 42 0.31 -10.46 0.05
C ASP A 42 1.79 -10.15 -0.24
N PHE A 43 2.62 -11.18 -0.38
CA PHE A 43 4.05 -10.98 -0.65
C PHE A 43 4.28 -10.10 -1.90
N ASN A 44 3.61 -10.41 -3.01
CA ASN A 44 3.78 -9.69 -4.27
C ASN A 44 3.26 -8.26 -4.17
N GLY A 45 2.10 -8.07 -3.52
CA GLY A 45 1.53 -6.76 -3.24
C GLY A 45 2.45 -5.90 -2.38
N ARG A 46 3.07 -6.47 -1.33
CA ARG A 46 4.04 -5.73 -0.49
C ARG A 46 5.28 -5.33 -1.29
N ARG A 47 5.85 -6.25 -2.07
CA ARG A 47 6.98 -5.99 -2.96
C ARG A 47 6.67 -4.86 -3.94
N PHE A 48 5.52 -4.94 -4.61
CA PHE A 48 5.04 -3.94 -5.55
C PHE A 48 4.86 -2.57 -4.87
N LEU A 49 4.21 -2.53 -3.71
CA LEU A 49 3.99 -1.30 -2.95
C LEU A 49 5.30 -0.64 -2.53
N ILE A 50 6.26 -1.42 -1.99
CA ILE A 50 7.57 -0.90 -1.58
C ILE A 50 8.29 -0.30 -2.78
N HIS A 51 8.36 -1.02 -3.89
CA HIS A 51 9.00 -0.54 -5.12
C HIS A 51 8.31 0.74 -5.63
N ARG A 52 6.98 0.77 -5.67
CA ARG A 52 6.21 1.95 -6.11
C ARG A 52 6.43 3.15 -5.19
N LEU A 53 6.46 2.96 -3.88
CA LEU A 53 6.68 4.02 -2.90
C LEU A 53 8.08 4.63 -3.05
N LEU A 54 9.10 3.80 -3.35
CA LEU A 54 10.44 4.28 -3.64
C LEU A 54 10.48 5.12 -4.92
N GLN A 55 9.84 4.69 -6.01
CA GLN A 55 9.72 5.48 -7.24
C GLN A 55 9.02 6.83 -7.02
N LEU A 56 7.97 6.86 -6.18
CA LEU A 56 7.29 8.11 -5.85
C LEU A 56 8.18 9.07 -5.07
N LEU A 57 9.05 8.54 -4.20
CA LEU A 57 10.06 9.36 -3.51
C LEU A 57 11.05 9.97 -4.51
N GLU A 58 11.52 9.18 -5.51
CA GLU A 58 12.38 9.68 -6.59
C GLU A 58 11.76 10.87 -7.31
N ALA A 59 10.51 10.72 -7.77
CA ALA A 59 9.79 11.77 -8.48
C ALA A 59 9.63 13.05 -7.63
N SER A 60 9.33 12.90 -6.34
CA SER A 60 9.15 14.06 -5.44
C SER A 60 10.43 14.82 -5.11
N THR A 61 11.60 14.21 -5.32
CA THR A 61 12.92 14.83 -5.07
C THR A 61 13.57 15.45 -6.30
N GLY A 62 12.95 15.29 -7.48
CA GLY A 62 13.51 15.66 -8.79
C GLY A 62 13.31 17.11 -9.25
N GLU A 63 12.67 17.98 -8.46
CA GLU A 63 12.46 19.39 -8.83
C GLU A 63 13.59 20.29 -8.33
N ALA A 64 14.75 20.29 -9.02
CA ALA A 64 15.67 21.44 -9.11
C ALA A 64 16.90 21.14 -9.99
N SER A 65 16.73 21.14 -11.32
CA SER A 65 17.66 21.81 -12.26
C SER A 65 17.33 21.37 -13.68
N GLY A 66 17.27 22.35 -14.58
CA GLY A 66 16.89 22.21 -15.97
C GLY A 66 17.82 21.36 -16.83
N GLU A 67 17.57 21.52 -18.12
CA GLU A 67 18.02 20.76 -19.27
C GLU A 67 19.52 20.36 -19.26
N GLU A 68 19.78 19.17 -19.80
CA GLU A 68 21.06 18.63 -20.25
C GLU A 68 22.07 18.11 -19.18
N VAL A 69 21.78 16.94 -18.59
CA VAL A 69 22.81 15.88 -18.43
C VAL A 69 22.13 14.50 -18.55
N ALA A 70 22.34 13.84 -19.68
CA ALA A 70 22.09 12.41 -19.81
C ALA A 70 23.11 11.61 -18.98
N GLN A 71 22.65 10.48 -18.40
CA GLN A 71 23.42 9.30 -17.94
C GLN A 71 23.82 9.10 -16.48
N THR A 72 23.22 9.80 -15.50
CA THR A 72 23.13 9.21 -14.15
C THR A 72 21.87 9.73 -13.45
N GLN A 73 20.71 9.11 -13.71
CA GLN A 73 19.54 9.27 -12.83
C GLN A 73 19.97 8.84 -11.43
N ARG A 74 20.15 9.82 -10.54
CA ARG A 74 20.52 9.57 -9.15
C ARG A 74 19.34 8.89 -8.46
N ARG A 75 19.33 7.56 -8.46
CA ARG A 75 18.31 6.78 -7.74
C ARG A 75 18.29 7.20 -6.28
N VAL A 76 17.09 7.36 -5.71
CA VAL A 76 16.99 7.69 -4.28
C VAL A 76 17.37 6.51 -3.40
N HIS A 77 17.43 5.30 -3.97
CA HIS A 77 17.80 4.09 -3.27
C HIS A 77 18.77 3.23 -4.10
N HIS A 78 19.61 2.45 -3.40
CA HIS A 78 20.48 1.42 -3.98
C HIS A 78 20.07 0.03 -3.48
N LEU A 79 18.77 -0.27 -3.57
CA LEU A 79 18.27 -1.60 -3.24
C LEU A 79 18.33 -2.50 -4.48
N THR A 80 18.80 -3.71 -4.28
CA THR A 80 18.74 -4.82 -5.25
C THR A 80 17.36 -5.47 -5.28
N GLU A 81 17.05 -6.24 -6.32
CA GLU A 81 15.78 -6.98 -6.39
C GLU A 81 15.67 -8.00 -5.25
N GLU A 82 16.78 -8.66 -4.90
CA GLU A 82 16.85 -9.60 -3.77
C GLU A 82 16.59 -8.90 -2.43
N GLU A 83 17.05 -7.66 -2.27
CA GLU A 83 16.76 -6.85 -1.09
C GLU A 83 15.29 -6.42 -1.04
N LEU A 84 14.65 -6.13 -2.17
CA LEU A 84 13.21 -5.86 -2.23
C LEU A 84 12.39 -7.08 -1.84
N ASP A 85 12.79 -8.28 -2.29
CA ASP A 85 12.16 -9.54 -1.89
C ASP A 85 12.32 -9.80 -0.39
N GLN A 86 13.50 -9.54 0.16
CA GLN A 86 13.75 -9.64 1.61
C GLN A 86 12.89 -8.65 2.40
N LEU A 87 12.67 -7.43 1.89
CA LEU A 87 11.79 -6.46 2.54
C LEU A 87 10.32 -6.94 2.50
N ALA A 88 9.86 -7.46 1.37
CA ALA A 88 8.52 -8.03 1.26
C ALA A 88 8.30 -9.22 2.21
N ALA A 89 9.32 -10.07 2.38
CA ALA A 89 9.30 -11.17 3.36
C ALA A 89 9.27 -10.65 4.82
N LYS A 90 10.05 -9.62 5.14
CA LYS A 90 10.13 -9.04 6.50
C LYS A 90 8.95 -8.19 6.92
N THR A 91 8.06 -7.86 5.98
CA THR A 91 6.91 -6.97 6.19
C THR A 91 5.58 -7.72 6.15
N GLU A 92 5.59 -9.03 6.41
CA GLU A 92 4.34 -9.79 6.59
C GLU A 92 3.42 -9.13 7.65
N GLY A 93 2.13 -9.03 7.31
CA GLY A 93 1.12 -8.36 8.12
C GLY A 93 1.10 -6.83 8.03
N TYR A 94 2.04 -6.20 7.30
CA TYR A 94 2.03 -4.74 7.14
C TYR A 94 0.89 -4.31 6.21
N SER A 95 0.15 -3.28 6.61
CA SER A 95 -0.78 -2.59 5.71
C SER A 95 -0.03 -1.69 4.71
N GLY A 96 -0.72 -1.24 3.67
CA GLY A 96 -0.15 -0.24 2.74
C GLY A 96 0.28 1.06 3.46
N ALA A 97 -0.41 1.46 4.52
CA ALA A 97 -0.03 2.60 5.35
C ALA A 97 1.26 2.34 6.14
N ASP A 98 1.42 1.13 6.69
CA ASP A 98 2.65 0.74 7.41
C ASP A 98 3.86 0.72 6.46
N LEU A 99 3.69 0.18 5.25
CA LEU A 99 4.75 0.18 4.22
C LEU A 99 5.13 1.61 3.80
N LYS A 100 4.14 2.49 3.63
CA LYS A 100 4.39 3.91 3.33
C LYS A 100 5.19 4.57 4.45
N LEU A 101 4.82 4.31 5.71
CA LEU A 101 5.55 4.83 6.86
C LEU A 101 6.97 4.24 6.95
N LEU A 102 7.13 2.96 6.63
CA LEU A 102 8.42 2.27 6.56
C LEU A 102 9.36 2.92 5.53
N CYS A 103 8.90 3.09 4.28
CA CYS A 103 9.67 3.75 3.23
C CYS A 103 10.03 5.19 3.62
N LYS A 104 9.09 5.93 4.23
CA LYS A 104 9.35 7.28 4.73
C LYS A 104 10.39 7.30 5.85
N ASP A 105 10.32 6.39 6.81
CA ASP A 105 11.28 6.33 7.91
C ASP A 105 12.69 5.93 7.45
N ALA A 106 12.76 5.02 6.48
CA ALA A 106 14.01 4.64 5.81
C ALA A 106 14.60 5.82 5.02
N ALA A 107 13.78 6.60 4.33
CA ALA A 107 14.20 7.82 3.63
C ALA A 107 14.78 8.89 4.56
N MET A 108 14.37 8.91 5.83
CA MET A 108 14.97 9.78 6.85
C MET A 108 16.30 9.26 7.40
N GLY A 109 16.70 8.02 7.06
CA GLY A 109 17.95 7.40 7.47
C GLY A 109 19.19 8.24 7.14
N PRO A 110 19.41 8.59 5.85
CA PRO A 110 20.50 9.47 5.42
C PRO A 110 20.52 10.82 6.16
N LEU A 111 19.35 11.45 6.33
CA LEU A 111 19.24 12.74 7.01
C LEU A 111 19.63 12.68 8.49
N ARG A 112 19.27 11.59 9.18
CA ARG A 112 19.61 11.39 10.60
C ARG A 112 21.11 11.23 10.84
N GLU A 113 21.88 10.84 9.82
CA GLU A 113 23.33 10.66 9.92
C GLU A 113 24.10 11.99 9.84
N LEU A 114 23.49 13.05 9.30
CA LEU A 114 24.13 14.36 9.12
C LEU A 114 24.32 15.21 10.40
N GLY A 115 23.88 14.72 11.55
CA GLY A 115 24.07 15.39 12.84
C GLY A 115 23.22 16.67 13.00
N LYS A 116 22.97 17.07 14.25
CA LYS A 116 22.03 18.18 14.57
C LYS A 116 22.53 19.58 14.14
N GLY A 117 23.82 19.73 13.82
CA GLY A 117 24.44 21.03 13.51
C GLY A 117 24.38 21.46 12.04
N SER A 118 24.05 20.56 11.11
CA SER A 118 24.13 20.81 9.66
C SER A 118 22.77 20.93 8.96
N LEU A 119 21.66 20.74 9.68
CA LEU A 119 20.31 20.61 9.10
C LEU A 119 19.77 21.87 8.40
N SER A 120 20.33 23.05 8.66
CA SER A 120 19.86 24.31 8.07
C SER A 120 20.35 24.55 6.63
N VAL A 121 21.29 23.74 6.11
CA VAL A 121 21.94 23.97 4.79
C VAL A 121 22.04 22.69 3.94
N VAL A 122 21.34 21.61 4.28
CA VAL A 122 21.43 20.33 3.52
C VAL A 122 20.46 20.34 2.34
N LYS A 123 20.99 20.20 1.13
CA LYS A 123 20.20 19.91 -0.08
C LYS A 123 19.96 18.41 -0.19
N ALA A 124 18.92 18.00 -0.92
CA ALA A 124 18.67 16.59 -1.20
C ALA A 124 19.86 15.91 -1.91
N SER A 125 20.64 16.68 -2.69
CA SER A 125 21.88 16.24 -3.33
C SER A 125 23.01 15.88 -2.37
N ASP A 126 22.94 16.31 -1.12
CA ASP A 126 24.00 16.07 -0.13
C ASP A 126 23.72 14.77 0.66
N LEU A 127 22.53 14.18 0.48
CA LEU A 127 22.15 12.93 1.10
C LEU A 127 22.69 11.74 0.31
N ARG A 128 23.18 10.74 1.05
CA ARG A 128 23.45 9.43 0.45
C ARG A 128 22.12 8.74 0.05
N PRO A 129 22.13 7.88 -0.96
CA PRO A 129 20.97 7.04 -1.28
C PRO A 129 20.53 6.17 -0.10
N ILE A 130 19.25 5.82 -0.08
CA ILE A 130 18.64 4.90 0.87
C ILE A 130 19.16 3.48 0.58
N VAL A 131 19.55 2.77 1.63
CA VAL A 131 20.07 1.38 1.52
C VAL A 131 19.32 0.45 2.47
N MET A 132 19.49 -0.86 2.31
CA MET A 132 18.82 -1.88 3.14
C MET A 132 19.03 -1.65 4.65
N LYS A 133 20.20 -1.16 5.07
CA LYS A 133 20.49 -0.81 6.47
C LYS A 133 19.48 0.20 7.06
N ASP A 134 18.98 1.15 6.26
CA ASP A 134 17.99 2.13 6.72
C ASP A 134 16.64 1.48 6.98
N PHE A 135 16.21 0.58 6.11
CA PHE A 135 15.02 -0.24 6.31
C PHE A 135 15.13 -1.15 7.53
N LEU A 136 16.27 -1.83 7.71
CA LEU A 136 16.49 -2.67 8.89
C LEU A 136 16.44 -1.86 10.20
N LYS A 137 16.89 -0.60 10.22
CA LYS A 137 16.72 0.30 11.37
C LYS A 137 15.25 0.69 11.56
N ALA A 138 14.54 0.98 10.47
CA ALA A 138 13.13 1.35 10.50
C ALA A 138 12.22 0.22 11.00
N LEU A 139 12.43 -1.02 10.53
CA LEU A 139 11.73 -2.24 10.95
C LEU A 139 11.86 -2.55 12.44
N ARG A 140 12.90 -2.05 13.12
CA ARG A 140 13.03 -2.22 14.58
C ARG A 140 12.02 -1.37 15.35
N ARG A 141 11.58 -0.25 14.78
CA ARG A 141 10.70 0.74 15.43
C ARG A 141 9.26 0.64 14.93
N LEU A 142 9.08 0.27 13.68
CA LEU A 142 7.77 0.18 13.04
C LEU A 142 7.33 -1.27 13.06
N LYS A 143 6.15 -1.53 13.64
CA LYS A 143 5.48 -2.84 13.67
C LYS A 143 4.20 -2.77 12.83
N PRO A 144 3.66 -3.92 12.38
CA PRO A 144 2.33 -3.95 11.76
C PRO A 144 1.30 -3.22 12.63
N SER A 145 0.45 -2.41 12.03
CA SER A 145 -0.61 -1.71 12.76
C SER A 145 -1.87 -2.57 12.92
N VAL A 146 -2.06 -3.57 12.07
CA VAL A 146 -3.22 -4.47 12.08
C VAL A 146 -2.86 -5.77 12.80
N GLY A 147 -3.63 -6.12 13.83
CA GLY A 147 -3.43 -7.36 14.59
C GLY A 147 -4.05 -8.57 13.90
N GLN A 148 -3.48 -9.77 14.12
CA GLN A 148 -4.00 -11.02 13.52
C GLN A 148 -5.46 -11.30 13.90
N SER A 149 -5.87 -10.95 15.12
CA SER A 149 -7.27 -11.08 15.57
C SER A 149 -8.23 -10.18 14.78
N GLU A 150 -7.77 -9.02 14.32
CA GLU A 150 -8.60 -8.15 13.47
C GLU A 150 -8.73 -8.71 12.06
N VAL A 151 -7.64 -9.27 11.51
CA VAL A 151 -7.68 -9.96 10.21
C VAL A 151 -8.71 -11.08 10.22
N ILE A 152 -8.65 -11.97 11.22
CA ILE A 152 -9.61 -13.07 11.38
C ILE A 152 -11.05 -12.53 11.51
N ARG A 153 -11.26 -11.47 12.30
CA ARG A 153 -12.57 -10.82 12.44
C ARG A 153 -13.11 -10.31 11.10
N TYR A 154 -12.27 -9.71 10.27
CA TYR A 154 -12.69 -9.23 8.95
C TYR A 154 -12.99 -10.37 7.98
N GLU A 155 -12.17 -11.43 8.00
CA GLU A 155 -12.39 -12.64 7.18
C GLU A 155 -13.72 -13.32 7.54
N ASP A 156 -14.00 -13.49 8.83
CA ASP A 156 -15.24 -14.12 9.29
C ASP A 156 -16.47 -13.27 8.96
N TRP A 157 -16.37 -11.94 9.08
CA TRP A 157 -17.43 -11.04 8.62
C TRP A 157 -17.64 -11.14 7.10
N ASN A 158 -16.55 -11.22 6.32
CA ASN A 158 -16.62 -11.37 4.87
C ASN A 158 -17.24 -12.71 4.45
N LYS A 159 -16.96 -13.81 5.14
CA LYS A 159 -17.62 -15.11 4.88
C LYS A 159 -19.14 -15.02 5.08
N GLN A 160 -19.60 -14.21 6.04
CA GLN A 160 -21.02 -14.11 6.37
C GLN A 160 -21.77 -13.12 5.48
N PHE A 161 -21.15 -11.98 5.14
CA PHE A 161 -21.84 -10.85 4.49
C PHE A 161 -21.17 -10.36 3.21
N GLY A 162 -19.96 -10.83 2.89
CA GLY A 162 -19.23 -10.45 1.68
C GLY A 162 -19.94 -10.86 0.39
N SER A 163 -19.63 -10.15 -0.69
CA SER A 163 -20.18 -10.44 -2.02
C SER A 163 -19.29 -11.31 -2.88
N PHE A 164 -18.03 -11.50 -2.48
CA PHE A 164 -17.04 -12.28 -3.20
C PHE A 164 -16.29 -13.12 -2.16
N SER A 165 -16.27 -14.42 -2.36
CA SER A 165 -15.34 -15.30 -1.66
C SER A 165 -13.97 -15.12 -2.30
N ALA A 166 -12.89 -15.15 -1.52
CA ALA A 166 -11.52 -15.06 -2.08
C ALA A 166 -11.17 -16.26 -3.00
N LEU A 167 -12.06 -17.25 -3.13
CA LEU A 167 -11.91 -18.45 -3.94
C LEU A 167 -12.67 -18.38 -5.27
N ASP A 168 -13.55 -17.39 -5.47
CA ASP A 168 -14.41 -17.32 -6.66
C ASP A 168 -13.65 -16.85 -7.93
N GLY A 169 -12.33 -16.64 -7.85
CA GLY A 169 -11.49 -16.15 -8.94
C GLY A 169 -10.53 -17.18 -9.56
N GLU A 170 -10.57 -18.43 -9.11
CA GLU A 170 -9.75 -19.52 -9.67
C GLU A 170 -10.55 -20.50 -10.55
N ASP A 171 -11.89 -20.48 -10.48
CA ASP A 171 -12.75 -21.45 -11.18
C ASP A 171 -13.24 -21.00 -12.58
N GLU A 172 -13.08 -19.73 -12.96
CA GLU A 172 -13.59 -19.22 -14.26
C GLU A 172 -12.60 -19.40 -15.43
N ASP A 173 -11.33 -19.73 -15.18
CA ASP A 173 -10.30 -19.84 -16.22
C ASP A 173 -10.10 -21.27 -16.79
N GLU A 174 -10.75 -22.31 -16.22
CA GLU A 174 -10.57 -23.71 -16.68
C GLU A 174 -11.67 -24.21 -17.64
N GLU A 175 -12.78 -23.50 -17.85
CA GLU A 175 -13.90 -24.00 -18.69
C GLU A 175 -13.84 -23.60 -20.18
N GLU A 176 -12.90 -22.75 -20.63
CA GLU A 176 -12.85 -22.33 -22.05
C GLU A 176 -12.04 -23.24 -22.99
N ASP A 177 -11.24 -24.19 -22.49
CA ASP A 177 -10.32 -25.00 -23.32
C ASP A 177 -10.85 -26.38 -23.79
N GLU A 178 -12.07 -26.80 -23.42
CA GLU A 178 -12.61 -28.13 -23.80
C GLU A 178 -13.66 -28.13 -24.94
N LYS A 179 -13.70 -27.10 -25.79
CA LYS A 179 -14.55 -27.12 -27.00
C LYS A 179 -13.79 -26.78 -28.29
N GLU A 180 -12.95 -27.73 -28.72
CA GLU A 180 -12.67 -27.98 -30.15
C GLU A 180 -13.08 -29.40 -30.56
#